data_AF-A0A9P3AGM6-F1
#
_entry.id   AF-A0A9P3AGM6-F1
#
_cell.length_a   1.000
_cell.length_b   1.000
_cell.length_c   1.000
_cell.angle_alpha   90.00
_cell.angle_beta   90.00
_cell.angle_gamma   90.00
#
_symmetry.space_group_name_H-M   'P 1'
#
loop_
_entity.id
_entity.type
_entity.pdbx_description
1 polymer ?
#
loop_
_entity_poly.entity_id
_entity_poly.type
_entity_poly.pdbx_seq_one_letter_code
_entity_poly.pdbx_strand_id
1 'polypeptide(L)'
;MDLLVADLTTAMVEVNADLAKLKARWQGAGVSSVASADTTVLPERTFQAATYKRAVYSRAKASLLTQFATVNRRESAENVGKELPERSETFLAFSQAAVRSLQGRGRITAALL
;
A
#
# COMPACT_ATOMS: atom_id res chain seq x y z
N MET A 1 -7.26 -0.97 -19.46
CA MET A 1 -7.38 0.12 -18.46
C MET A 1 -8.26 -0.29 -17.29
N ASP A 2 -9.42 -0.94 -17.54
CA ASP A 2 -10.37 -1.29 -16.48
C ASP A 2 -9.81 -2.20 -15.37
N LEU A 3 -9.02 -3.22 -15.73
CA LEU A 3 -8.41 -4.12 -14.75
C LEU A 3 -7.51 -3.38 -13.75
N LEU A 4 -6.64 -2.48 -14.26
CA LEU A 4 -5.76 -1.67 -13.43
C LEU A 4 -6.54 -0.78 -12.45
N VAL A 5 -7.63 -0.16 -12.92
CA VAL A 5 -8.49 0.70 -12.11
C VAL A 5 -9.23 -0.13 -11.05
N ALA A 6 -9.72 -1.31 -11.41
CA ALA A 6 -10.39 -2.23 -10.49
C ALA A 6 -9.45 -2.71 -9.37
N ASP A 7 -8.23 -3.13 -9.73
CA ASP A 7 -7.21 -3.56 -8.77
C ASP A 7 -6.75 -2.42 -7.86
N LEU A 8 -6.57 -1.22 -8.41
CA LEU A 8 -6.20 -0.06 -7.62
C LEU A 8 -7.30 0.32 -6.61
N THR A 9 -8.56 0.28 -7.05
CA THR A 9 -9.72 0.56 -6.20
C THR A 9 -9.84 -0.48 -5.09
N THR A 10 -9.69 -1.77 -5.43
CA THR A 10 -9.73 -2.87 -4.47
C THR A 10 -8.62 -2.74 -3.43
N ALA A 11 -7.37 -2.53 -3.88
CA ALA A 11 -6.23 -2.30 -3.00
C ALA A 11 -6.43 -1.09 -2.07
N MET A 12 -7.06 -0.02 -2.57
CA MET A 12 -7.39 1.15 -1.76
C MET A 12 -8.39 0.81 -0.65
N VAL A 13 -9.45 0.04 -0.97
CA VAL A 13 -10.46 -0.40 0.01
C VAL A 13 -9.81 -1.29 1.09
N GLU A 14 -8.97 -2.24 0.70
CA GLU A 14 -8.27 -3.12 1.62
C GLU A 14 -7.31 -2.37 2.54
N VAL A 15 -6.50 -1.45 2.00
CA VAL A 15 -5.61 -0.61 2.81
C VAL A 15 -6.40 0.29 3.75
N ASN A 16 -7.56 0.81 3.31
CA ASN A 16 -8.45 1.58 4.18
C ASN A 16 -9.04 0.73 5.31
N ALA A 17 -9.35 -0.55 5.05
CA ALA A 17 -9.79 -1.49 6.07
C ALA A 17 -8.68 -1.76 7.10
N ASP A 18 -7.45 -2.01 6.64
CA ASP A 18 -6.28 -2.17 7.51
C ASP A 18 -6.03 -0.92 8.39
N LEU A 19 -6.32 0.26 7.86
CA LEU A 19 -6.16 1.56 8.53
C LEU A 19 -7.42 2.06 9.24
N ALA A 20 -8.49 1.26 9.36
CA ALA A 20 -9.80 1.73 9.85
C ALA A 20 -9.73 2.48 11.19
N LYS A 21 -8.94 1.99 12.15
CA LYS A 21 -8.75 2.66 13.46
C LYS A 21 -8.05 4.02 13.33
N LEU A 22 -7.02 4.09 12.49
CA LEU A 22 -6.28 5.34 12.24
C LEU A 22 -7.18 6.35 11.52
N LYS A 23 -7.93 5.88 10.51
CA LYS A 23 -8.92 6.68 9.79
C LYS A 23 -9.95 7.27 10.75
N ALA A 24 -10.53 6.47 11.64
CA ALA A 24 -11.49 6.94 12.63
C ALA A 24 -10.89 8.01 13.56
N ARG A 25 -9.64 7.81 14.01
CA ARG A 25 -8.93 8.79 14.83
C ARG A 25 -8.72 10.12 14.10
N TRP A 26 -8.27 10.08 12.85
CA TRP A 26 -8.09 11.29 12.04
C TRP A 26 -9.40 12.01 11.77
N GLN A 27 -10.46 11.27 11.42
CA GLN A 27 -11.80 11.83 11.24
C GLN A 27 -12.33 12.49 12.51
N GLY A 28 -12.12 11.86 13.68
CA GLY A 28 -12.46 12.45 14.98
C GLY A 28 -11.68 13.73 15.31
N ALA A 29 -10.48 13.91 14.72
CA ALA A 29 -9.70 15.15 14.81
C ALA A 29 -10.04 16.17 13.71
N GLY A 30 -11.11 15.96 12.93
CA GLY A 30 -11.53 16.86 11.86
C GLY A 30 -10.81 16.68 10.53
N VAL A 31 -9.98 15.65 10.37
CA VAL A 31 -9.27 15.36 9.12
C VAL A 31 -10.16 14.54 8.18
N SER A 32 -10.71 15.20 7.17
CA SER A 32 -11.48 14.55 6.10
C SER A 32 -10.61 13.97 4.97
N SER A 33 -9.43 14.55 4.76
CA SER A 33 -8.45 14.12 3.75
C SER A 33 -7.05 14.36 4.28
N VAL A 34 -6.24 13.29 4.32
CA VAL A 34 -4.84 13.36 4.79
C VAL A 34 -4.01 14.29 3.91
N ALA A 35 -4.21 14.27 2.59
CA ALA A 35 -3.43 15.07 1.65
C ALA A 35 -3.64 16.58 1.81
N SER A 36 -4.82 16.98 2.30
CA SER A 36 -5.22 18.39 2.46
C SER A 36 -5.45 18.79 3.92
N ALA A 37 -5.12 17.92 4.88
CA ALA A 37 -5.30 18.17 6.31
C ALA A 37 -4.54 19.42 6.74
N ASP A 38 -5.04 20.14 7.74
CA ASP A 38 -4.27 21.20 8.38
C ASP A 38 -3.00 20.61 9.02
N THR A 39 -1.85 21.22 8.77
CA THR A 39 -0.57 20.80 9.35
C THR A 39 -0.49 21.03 10.86
N THR A 40 -1.33 21.89 11.43
CA THR A 40 -1.43 22.04 12.90
C THR A 40 -2.08 20.81 13.54
N VAL A 41 -3.01 20.16 12.84
CA VAL A 41 -3.70 18.93 13.25
C VAL A 41 -2.91 17.69 12.85
N LEU A 42 -2.22 17.75 11.70
CA LEU A 42 -1.47 16.64 11.12
C LEU A 42 -0.10 17.12 10.58
N PRO A 43 0.91 17.30 11.46
CA PRO A 43 2.20 17.89 11.08
C PRO A 43 2.92 17.16 9.94
N GLU A 44 2.83 15.83 9.92
CA GLU A 44 3.49 14.98 8.93
C GLU A 44 2.59 14.56 7.75
N ARG A 45 1.55 15.35 7.45
CA ARG A 45 0.52 15.00 6.44
C ARG A 45 1.10 14.56 5.09
N THR A 46 2.18 15.22 4.63
CA THR A 46 2.79 14.94 3.32
C THR A 46 3.44 13.56 3.31
N PHE A 47 4.17 13.23 4.38
CA PHE A 47 4.77 11.91 4.56
C PHE A 47 3.69 10.83 4.68
N GLN A 48 2.63 11.09 5.45
CA GLN A 48 1.53 10.14 5.63
C GLN A 48 0.75 9.91 4.33
N ALA A 49 0.47 10.96 3.55
CA ALA A 49 -0.17 10.85 2.24
C ALA A 49 0.69 10.05 1.25
N ALA A 50 2.01 10.29 1.21
CA ALA A 50 2.93 9.53 0.36
C ALA A 50 3.01 8.06 0.79
N THR A 51 3.06 7.79 2.09
CA THR A 51 3.12 6.44 2.65
C THR A 51 1.82 5.67 2.39
N TYR A 52 0.67 6.34 2.46
CA TYR A 52 -0.62 5.77 2.07
C TYR A 52 -0.64 5.36 0.60
N LYS A 53 -0.24 6.26 -0.32
CA LYS A 53 -0.15 5.94 -1.75
C LYS A 53 0.77 4.75 -2.00
N ARG A 54 1.93 4.70 -1.34
CA ARG A 54 2.84 3.55 -1.41
C ARG A 54 2.18 2.25 -0.96
N ALA A 55 1.40 2.27 0.13
CA ALA A 55 0.69 1.09 0.62
C ALA A 55 -0.29 0.54 -0.43
N VAL A 56 -1.09 1.43 -1.02
CA VAL A 56 -2.09 1.11 -2.05
C VAL A 56 -1.42 0.60 -3.33
N TYR A 57 -0.45 1.34 -3.87
CA TYR A 57 0.20 0.98 -5.14
C TYR A 57 0.98 -0.33 -5.03
N SER A 58 1.64 -0.58 -3.90
CA SER A 58 2.34 -1.85 -3.68
C SER A 58 1.36 -3.02 -3.61
N ARG A 59 0.18 -2.83 -2.99
CA ARG A 59 -0.84 -3.89 -2.94
C ARG A 59 -1.46 -4.17 -4.32
N ALA A 60 -1.81 -3.12 -5.06
CA ALA A 60 -2.30 -3.26 -6.43
C ALA A 60 -1.25 -3.98 -7.31
N LYS A 61 0.02 -3.59 -7.21
CA LYS A 61 1.11 -4.26 -7.95
C LYS A 61 1.26 -5.73 -7.57
N ALA A 62 1.15 -6.09 -6.30
CA ALA A 62 1.19 -7.49 -5.85
C ALA A 62 0.05 -8.34 -6.46
N SER A 63 -1.17 -7.78 -6.50
CA SER A 63 -2.32 -8.42 -7.14
C SER A 63 -2.10 -8.61 -8.64
N LEU A 64 -1.72 -7.54 -9.34
CA LEU A 64 -1.48 -7.56 -10.79
C LEU A 64 -0.38 -8.54 -11.22
N LEU A 65 0.73 -8.62 -10.46
CA LEU A 65 1.79 -9.59 -10.73
C LEU A 65 1.29 -11.04 -10.62
N THR A 66 0.42 -11.32 -9.65
CA THR A 66 -0.18 -12.65 -9.48
C THR A 66 -1.10 -12.97 -10.64
N GLN A 67 -1.96 -12.03 -11.02
CA GLN A 67 -2.86 -12.19 -12.18
C GLN A 67 -2.08 -12.40 -13.48
N PHE A 68 -1.03 -11.61 -13.73
CA PHE A 68 -0.20 -11.76 -14.91
C PHE A 68 0.50 -13.12 -14.95
N ALA A 69 1.06 -13.59 -13.83
CA ALA A 69 1.68 -14.91 -13.74
C ALA A 69 0.68 -16.04 -14.07
N THR A 70 -0.58 -15.92 -13.64
CA THR A 70 -1.63 -16.89 -13.96
C THR A 70 -2.08 -16.87 -15.42
N VAL A 71 -2.06 -15.69 -16.07
CA VAL A 71 -2.38 -15.55 -17.49
C VAL A 71 -1.24 -16.08 -18.36
N ASN A 72 0.00 -15.71 -18.05
CA ASN A 72 1.17 -16.04 -18.87
C ASN A 72 1.54 -17.54 -18.81
N ARG A 73 1.28 -18.22 -17.68
CA ARG A 73 1.39 -19.69 -17.58
C ARG A 73 0.53 -20.45 -18.59
N ARG A 74 -0.54 -19.83 -19.13
CA ARG A 74 -1.36 -20.44 -20.18
C ARG A 74 -0.76 -20.34 -21.58
N GLU A 75 0.20 -19.42 -21.80
CA GLU A 75 0.58 -19.00 -23.16
C GLU A 75 2.06 -19.21 -23.51
N SER A 76 3.00 -19.26 -22.54
CA SER A 76 4.42 -19.48 -22.87
C SER A 76 5.22 -20.02 -21.69
N ALA A 77 5.64 -21.29 -21.78
CA ALA A 77 6.48 -21.93 -20.77
C ALA A 77 7.99 -21.68 -20.96
N GLU A 78 8.45 -20.99 -22.01
CA GLU A 78 9.84 -21.16 -22.46
C GLU A 78 10.85 -20.03 -22.21
N ASN A 79 10.51 -18.82 -21.72
CA ASN A 79 11.51 -17.72 -21.73
C ASN A 79 11.59 -16.77 -20.51
N VAL A 80 11.07 -17.12 -19.33
CA VAL A 80 11.06 -16.20 -18.15
C VAL A 80 12.36 -16.28 -17.30
N GLY A 81 13.50 -16.60 -17.91
CA GLY A 81 14.70 -17.07 -17.18
C GLY A 81 15.80 -16.05 -16.87
N LYS A 82 15.66 -14.74 -17.16
CA LYS A 82 16.83 -13.82 -17.09
C LYS A 82 16.67 -12.52 -16.29
N GLU A 83 15.51 -12.19 -15.76
CA GLU A 83 15.34 -11.08 -14.82
C GLU A 83 14.91 -11.62 -13.46
N LEU A 84 15.38 -11.01 -12.36
CA LEU A 84 14.92 -11.39 -11.02
C LEU A 84 13.39 -11.19 -11.01
N PRO A 85 12.57 -12.26 -10.88
CA PRO A 85 11.14 -12.11 -11.05
C PRO A 85 10.62 -11.20 -9.94
N GLU A 86 10.02 -10.06 -10.32
CA GLU A 86 9.30 -9.21 -9.39
C GLU A 86 8.27 -10.08 -8.64
N ARG A 87 8.48 -10.32 -7.34
CA ARG A 87 7.63 -11.23 -6.56
C ARG A 87 6.47 -10.47 -5.95
N SER A 88 5.25 -10.97 -6.15
CA SER A 88 4.03 -10.42 -5.55
C SER A 88 4.14 -10.31 -4.02
N GLU A 89 4.74 -11.31 -3.37
CA GLU A 89 5.03 -11.34 -1.94
C GLU A 89 5.89 -10.15 -1.46
N THR A 90 6.88 -9.74 -2.25
CA THR A 90 7.73 -8.59 -1.93
C THR A 90 6.93 -7.29 -1.91
N PHE A 91 6.06 -7.09 -2.90
CA PHE A 91 5.19 -5.92 -2.95
C PHE A 91 4.12 -5.94 -1.86
N LEU A 92 3.60 -7.12 -1.52
CA LEU A 92 2.71 -7.28 -0.37
C LEU A 92 3.42 -6.89 0.93
N ALA A 93 4.67 -7.31 1.12
CA ALA A 93 5.48 -6.94 2.28
C ALA A 93 5.75 -5.42 2.33
N PHE A 94 5.98 -4.76 1.18
CA PHE A 94 6.11 -3.31 1.12
C PHE A 94 4.82 -2.57 1.47
N SER A 95 3.67 -3.08 1.01
CA SER A 95 2.36 -2.56 1.39
C SER A 95 2.15 -2.65 2.91
N GLN A 96 2.39 -3.83 3.49
CA GLN A 96 2.24 -4.05 4.92
C GLN A 96 3.24 -3.25 5.77
N ALA A 97 4.45 -3.02 5.27
CA ALA A 97 5.41 -2.13 5.93
C ALA A 97 4.91 -0.67 5.97
N ALA A 98 4.32 -0.18 4.87
CA ALA A 98 3.76 1.17 4.81
C ALA A 98 2.54 1.34 5.72
N VAL A 99 1.62 0.35 5.76
CA VAL A 99 0.49 0.34 6.70
C VAL A 99 0.98 0.40 8.15
N ARG A 100 1.95 -0.43 8.53
CA ARG A 100 2.52 -0.43 9.89
C ARG A 100 3.18 0.90 10.23
N SER A 101 3.91 1.49 9.29
CA SER A 101 4.50 2.82 9.45
C SER A 101 3.44 3.88 9.75
N LEU A 102 2.31 3.87 9.04
CA LEU A 102 1.20 4.80 9.28
C LEU A 102 0.55 4.61 10.65
N GLN A 103 0.49 3.36 11.12
CA GLN A 103 -0.04 3.02 12.44
C GLN A 103 0.94 3.35 13.59
N GLY A 104 2.13 3.89 13.31
CA GLY A 104 3.17 4.14 14.31
C GLY A 104 3.82 2.85 14.85
N ARG A 105 3.65 1.73 14.14
CA ARG A 105 4.23 0.44 14.49
C ARG A 105 5.52 0.26 13.69
N GLY A 106 6.63 0.71 14.26
CA GLY A 106 7.96 0.51 13.70
C GLY A 106 8.31 -0.99 13.56
N ARG A 107 9.38 -1.30 12.80
CA ARG A 107 9.86 -2.69 12.67
C ARG A 107 10.45 -3.23 13.98
N ILE A 108 10.98 -2.37 14.82
CA ILE A 108 11.41 -2.58 16.21
C ILE A 108 11.33 -1.18 16.86
N THR A 109 10.73 -1.06 18.05
CA THR A 109 10.77 0.19 18.82
C THR A 109 12.15 0.32 19.46
N ALA A 110 13.12 0.88 18.74
CA ALA A 110 14.32 1.42 19.38
C ALA A 110 14.02 2.90 19.70
N ALA A 111 13.78 3.21 20.96
CA ALA A 111 13.83 4.58 21.42
C ALA A 111 15.30 5.00 21.44
N LEU A 112 15.66 6.10 20.76
CA LEU A 112 16.89 6.81 21.11
C LEU A 112 16.63 7.46 22.47
N LEU A 113 17.25 6.92 23.52
CA LEU A 113 17.37 7.58 24.83
C LEU A 113 18.61 8.48 24.83
#